data_AF-A0A4Q3VT12-F1
#
_entry.id   AF-A0A4Q3VT12-F1
#
_cell.length_a   1.000
_cell.length_b   1.000
_cell.length_c   1.000
_cell.angle_alpha   90.00
_cell.angle_beta   90.00
_cell.angle_gamma   90.00
#
_symmetry.space_group_name_H-M   'P 1'
#
loop_
_entity.id
_entity.type
_entity.pdbx_description
1 polymer ?
#
loop_
_entity_poly.entity_id
_entity_poly.type
_entity_poly.pdbx_seq_one_letter_code
_entity_poly.pdbx_strand_id
1 'polypeptide(L)'
;MVNRGVILALAMPLVASPKLASPKLPSLNEKIVAYCEARVGQKVGTGQCADLAQQALLSFGAADRYRRAPDAPNPGDYVWGRRVATVVPDRQDTAAILPGDVLQYRDVVFERRTRFSWSQSTAAHHTSIVAEVCPGTLRVYEQNVNGRMTVGKTELALDDLKSGTLWVYRAAPVPLRTPARR
;
A
#
# COMPACT_ATOMS: atom_id res chain seq x y z
N MET A 1 6.84 -3.07 -75.37
CA MET A 1 6.86 -2.33 -74.09
C MET A 1 5.96 -3.05 -73.09
N VAL A 2 6.52 -3.80 -72.13
CA VAL A 2 5.87 -4.08 -70.83
C VAL A 2 6.99 -4.23 -69.79
N ASN A 3 6.98 -3.33 -68.81
CA ASN A 3 7.99 -3.21 -67.76
C ASN A 3 7.71 -4.25 -66.65
N ARG A 4 8.68 -5.11 -66.32
CA ARG A 4 8.59 -6.07 -65.20
C ARG A 4 9.19 -5.42 -63.95
N GLY A 5 8.32 -4.95 -63.05
CA GLY A 5 8.73 -4.46 -61.73
C GLY A 5 9.10 -5.62 -60.80
N VAL A 6 10.32 -5.60 -60.27
CA VAL A 6 10.77 -6.48 -59.18
C VAL A 6 10.58 -5.70 -57.88
N ILE A 7 9.72 -6.20 -56.98
CA ILE A 7 9.57 -5.67 -55.63
C ILE A 7 10.55 -6.42 -54.73
N LEU A 8 11.59 -5.73 -54.27
CA LEU A 8 12.54 -6.23 -53.28
C LEU A 8 11.95 -5.97 -51.89
N ALA A 9 11.46 -7.02 -51.22
CA ALA A 9 11.00 -6.91 -49.84
C ALA A 9 12.21 -6.90 -48.90
N LEU A 10 12.52 -5.74 -48.31
CA LEU A 10 13.44 -5.65 -47.18
C LEU A 10 12.79 -6.23 -45.93
N ALA A 11 13.27 -7.38 -45.47
CA ALA A 11 12.93 -7.92 -44.16
C ALA A 11 13.68 -7.13 -43.08
N MET A 12 12.97 -6.31 -42.31
CA MET A 12 13.51 -5.71 -41.09
C MET A 12 13.55 -6.76 -39.97
N PRO A 13 14.69 -6.93 -39.27
CA PRO A 13 14.75 -7.82 -38.11
C PRO A 13 13.96 -7.23 -36.95
N LEU A 14 13.04 -8.01 -36.39
CA LEU A 14 12.32 -7.69 -35.17
C LEU A 14 13.29 -7.76 -33.99
N VAL A 15 13.80 -6.62 -33.55
CA VAL A 15 14.60 -6.54 -32.32
C VAL A 15 13.67 -6.71 -31.13
N ALA A 16 13.76 -7.85 -30.45
CA ALA A 16 13.01 -8.08 -29.22
C ALA A 16 13.44 -7.08 -28.14
N SER A 17 12.51 -6.26 -27.66
CA SER A 17 12.76 -5.35 -26.54
C SER A 17 13.00 -6.16 -25.26
N PRO A 18 14.00 -5.79 -24.43
CA PRO A 18 14.20 -6.46 -23.15
C PRO A 18 12.97 -6.24 -22.26
N LYS A 19 12.35 -7.34 -21.80
CA LYS A 19 11.39 -7.28 -20.69
C LYS A 19 12.13 -6.79 -19.45
N LEU A 20 11.88 -5.56 -19.01
CA LEU A 20 12.33 -5.12 -17.69
C LEU A 20 11.74 -6.07 -16.65
N ALA A 21 12.61 -6.67 -15.84
CA ALA A 21 12.17 -7.43 -14.68
C ALA A 21 11.43 -6.49 -13.73
N SER A 22 10.17 -6.80 -13.40
CA SER A 22 9.45 -6.10 -12.34
C SER A 22 10.26 -6.20 -11.05
N PRO A 23 10.42 -5.10 -10.29
CA PRO A 23 11.17 -5.13 -9.05
C PRO A 23 10.55 -6.18 -8.11
N LYS A 24 11.39 -7.12 -7.63
CA LYS A 24 10.97 -8.17 -6.71
C LYS A 24 10.51 -7.54 -5.39
N LEU A 25 9.33 -7.95 -4.92
CA LEU A 25 8.77 -7.50 -3.65
C LEU A 25 9.67 -7.95 -2.49
N PRO A 26 9.91 -7.10 -1.46
CA PRO A 26 10.62 -7.56 -0.26
C PRO A 26 9.92 -8.74 0.40
N SER A 27 10.67 -9.73 0.90
CA SER A 27 10.10 -10.96 1.46
C SER A 27 9.16 -10.74 2.65
N LEU A 28 9.41 -9.70 3.45
CA LEU A 28 8.52 -9.31 4.55
C LEU A 28 7.18 -8.77 4.02
N ASN A 29 7.21 -7.96 2.97
CA ASN A 29 6.02 -7.43 2.31
C ASN A 29 5.16 -8.57 1.73
N GLU A 30 5.78 -9.54 1.05
CA GLU A 30 5.10 -10.75 0.54
C GLU A 30 4.36 -11.50 1.67
N LYS A 31 5.04 -11.71 2.81
CA LYS A 31 4.47 -12.37 3.98
C LYS A 31 3.31 -11.60 4.61
N ILE A 32 3.42 -10.27 4.70
CA ILE A 32 2.37 -9.39 5.22
C ILE A 32 1.12 -9.48 4.34
N VAL A 33 1.27 -9.40 3.01
CA VAL A 33 0.14 -9.53 2.07
C VAL A 33 -0.55 -10.88 2.23
N ALA A 34 0.22 -11.98 2.25
CA ALA A 34 -0.32 -13.32 2.44
C ALA A 34 -1.04 -13.49 3.80
N TYR A 35 -0.50 -12.89 4.86
CA TYR A 35 -1.11 -12.88 6.19
C TYR A 35 -2.48 -12.22 6.17
N CYS A 36 -2.61 -11.06 5.51
CA CYS A 36 -3.86 -10.32 5.40
C CYS A 36 -4.88 -11.04 4.52
N GLU A 37 -4.46 -11.57 3.38
CA GLU A 37 -5.34 -12.32 2.48
C GLU A 37 -5.97 -13.52 3.19
N ALA A 38 -5.18 -14.28 3.94
CA ALA A 38 -5.67 -15.43 4.71
C ALA A 38 -6.65 -15.07 5.84
N ARG A 39 -6.81 -13.77 6.16
CA ARG A 39 -7.67 -13.25 7.23
C ARG A 39 -8.88 -12.49 6.73
N VAL A 40 -9.07 -12.37 5.41
CA VAL A 40 -10.27 -11.76 4.84
C VAL A 40 -11.52 -12.43 5.43
N GLY A 41 -12.45 -11.62 5.92
CA GLY A 41 -13.68 -12.06 6.59
C GLY A 41 -13.51 -12.40 8.07
N GLN A 42 -12.29 -12.46 8.60
CA GLN A 42 -12.01 -12.79 10.00
C GLN A 42 -11.70 -11.54 10.83
N LYS A 43 -11.94 -11.60 12.13
CA LYS A 43 -11.56 -10.56 13.09
C LYS A 43 -10.12 -10.78 13.56
N VAL A 44 -9.27 -9.77 13.45
CA VAL A 44 -7.89 -9.82 13.95
C VAL A 44 -7.78 -9.04 15.26
N GLY A 45 -7.25 -9.68 16.30
CA GLY A 45 -7.09 -9.08 17.62
C GLY A 45 -8.41 -8.64 18.23
N THR A 46 -8.45 -7.42 18.76
CA THR A 46 -9.66 -6.82 19.34
C THR A 46 -10.63 -6.32 18.28
N GLY A 47 -10.23 -6.29 17.00
CA GLY A 47 -11.03 -5.82 15.87
C GLY A 47 -10.75 -4.39 15.46
N GLN A 48 -9.82 -3.69 16.12
CA GLN A 48 -9.43 -2.32 15.78
C GLN A 48 -8.57 -2.28 14.51
N CYS A 49 -8.61 -1.18 13.74
CA CYS A 49 -7.89 -1.08 12.47
C CYS A 49 -6.38 -1.35 12.61
N ALA A 50 -5.77 -0.81 13.66
CA ALA A 50 -4.34 -0.98 13.96
C ALA A 50 -3.96 -2.42 14.35
N ASP A 51 -4.89 -3.27 14.79
CA ASP A 51 -4.58 -4.65 15.18
C ASP A 51 -4.16 -5.50 13.98
N LEU A 52 -4.75 -5.25 12.81
CA LEU A 52 -4.38 -5.98 11.58
C LEU A 52 -2.91 -5.74 11.24
N ALA A 53 -2.49 -4.47 11.20
CA ALA A 53 -1.10 -4.11 10.92
C ALA A 53 -0.16 -4.63 12.01
N GLN A 54 -0.51 -4.42 13.27
CA GLN A 54 0.28 -4.87 14.41
C GLN A 54 0.53 -6.38 14.38
N GLN A 55 -0.51 -7.20 14.19
CA GLN A 55 -0.36 -8.64 14.22
C GLN A 55 0.36 -9.19 12.98
N ALA A 56 0.17 -8.58 11.80
CA ALA A 56 0.93 -8.94 10.62
C ALA A 56 2.44 -8.73 10.84
N LEU A 57 2.83 -7.59 11.40
CA LEU A 57 4.22 -7.26 11.71
C LEU A 57 4.82 -8.20 12.76
N LEU A 58 4.11 -8.42 13.88
CA LEU A 58 4.57 -9.31 14.96
C LEU A 58 4.75 -10.76 14.48
N SER A 59 3.88 -11.25 13.59
CA SER A 59 3.95 -12.61 13.07
C SER A 59 5.24 -12.93 12.32
N PHE A 60 5.95 -11.90 11.84
CA PHE A 60 7.19 -12.05 11.09
C PHE A 60 8.39 -11.35 11.73
N GLY A 61 8.32 -11.11 13.05
CA GLY A 61 9.43 -10.55 13.83
C GLY A 61 9.77 -9.10 13.50
N ALA A 62 8.84 -8.35 12.89
CA ALA A 62 8.99 -6.91 12.75
C ALA A 62 8.67 -6.22 14.08
N ALA A 63 9.22 -5.01 14.28
CA ALA A 63 9.01 -4.28 15.52
C ALA A 63 7.52 -3.98 15.72
N ASP A 64 7.07 -4.16 16.96
CA ASP A 64 5.84 -3.57 17.46
C ASP A 64 5.84 -2.04 17.26
N ARG A 65 4.69 -1.44 16.92
CA ARG A 65 4.53 0.02 16.82
C ARG A 65 5.11 0.74 18.03
N TYR A 66 4.86 0.24 19.24
CA TYR A 66 5.35 0.88 20.48
C TYR A 66 6.87 0.73 20.68
N ARG A 67 7.47 -0.34 20.15
CA ARG A 67 8.91 -0.59 20.28
C ARG A 67 9.73 0.15 19.23
N ARG A 68 9.11 0.59 18.13
CA ARG A 68 9.83 1.20 17.01
C ARG A 68 10.00 2.69 17.19
N ALA A 69 8.91 3.41 17.47
CA ALA A 69 8.90 4.86 17.59
C ALA A 69 7.63 5.31 18.32
N PRO A 70 7.66 6.47 19.00
CA PRO A 70 6.43 7.11 19.46
C PRO A 70 5.55 7.51 18.27
N ASP A 71 4.26 7.72 18.54
CA ASP A 71 3.34 8.32 17.58
C ASP A 71 3.87 9.70 17.14
N ALA A 72 3.81 9.98 15.85
CA ALA A 72 4.30 11.22 15.27
C ALA A 72 3.61 11.53 13.93
N PRO A 73 3.22 12.79 13.68
CA PRO A 73 3.52 13.99 14.47
C PRO A 73 2.65 14.20 15.72
N ASN A 74 1.46 13.59 15.80
CA ASN A 74 0.54 13.74 16.92
C ASN A 74 0.17 12.36 17.53
N PRO A 75 -0.42 12.32 18.73
CA PRO A 75 -1.00 11.09 19.28
C PRO A 75 -1.95 10.43 18.27
N GLY A 76 -1.85 9.11 18.13
CA GLY A 76 -2.62 8.31 17.17
C GLY A 76 -2.10 8.35 15.73
N ASP A 77 -0.98 9.04 15.45
CA ASP A 77 -0.23 8.93 14.19
C ASP A 77 0.82 7.84 14.29
N TYR A 78 0.38 6.59 14.16
CA TYR A 78 1.27 5.45 14.34
C TYR A 78 2.40 5.42 13.30
N VAL A 79 3.62 5.17 13.79
CA VAL A 79 4.82 5.00 12.97
C VAL A 79 5.12 3.51 12.83
N TRP A 80 4.80 2.95 11.65
CA TRP A 80 4.86 1.51 11.40
C TRP A 80 6.21 0.99 10.89
N GLY A 81 7.11 1.90 10.51
CA GLY A 81 8.34 1.52 9.80
C GLY A 81 9.11 2.71 9.27
N ARG A 82 9.89 2.49 8.21
CA ARG A 82 10.52 3.57 7.46
C ARG A 82 9.47 4.19 6.54
N ARG A 83 9.25 5.50 6.64
CA ARG A 83 8.35 6.20 5.71
C ARG A 83 8.94 6.16 4.30
N VAL A 84 8.14 5.71 3.33
CA VAL A 84 8.53 5.60 1.90
C VAL A 84 7.80 6.61 1.03
N ALA A 85 6.61 7.04 1.44
CA ALA A 85 5.83 8.05 0.74
C ALA A 85 4.93 8.81 1.72
N THR A 86 4.49 9.98 1.29
CA THR A 86 3.43 10.77 1.91
C THR A 86 2.47 11.17 0.81
N VAL A 87 1.27 10.62 0.83
CA VAL A 87 0.21 10.92 -0.13
C VAL A 87 -0.73 11.95 0.46
N VAL A 88 -0.93 13.04 -0.29
CA VAL A 88 -1.81 14.17 0.00
C VAL A 88 -2.51 14.57 -1.30
N PRO A 89 -3.62 15.34 -1.28
CA PRO A 89 -4.42 15.62 -2.47
C PRO A 89 -3.63 16.12 -3.69
N ASP A 90 -2.64 16.97 -3.47
CA ASP A 90 -1.79 17.59 -4.50
C ASP A 90 -0.50 16.81 -4.81
N ARG A 91 -0.23 15.72 -4.08
CA ARG A 91 0.95 14.86 -4.29
C ARG A 91 0.61 13.40 -4.04
N GLN A 92 0.35 12.69 -5.13
CA GLN A 92 -0.10 11.30 -5.13
C GLN A 92 0.91 10.35 -5.78
N ASP A 93 2.20 10.59 -5.54
CA ASP A 93 3.26 9.72 -6.06
C ASP A 93 3.23 8.35 -5.36
N THR A 94 2.96 7.30 -6.15
CA THR A 94 2.91 5.91 -5.70
C THR A 94 4.13 5.09 -6.11
N ALA A 95 5.12 5.68 -6.79
CA ALA A 95 6.25 4.94 -7.37
C ALA A 95 7.07 4.17 -6.32
N ALA A 96 7.14 4.68 -5.09
CA ALA A 96 7.85 4.05 -3.99
C ALA A 96 6.99 3.07 -3.18
N ILE A 97 5.67 3.03 -3.38
CA ILE A 97 4.71 2.22 -2.61
C ILE A 97 4.72 0.79 -3.15
N LEU A 98 4.71 -0.20 -2.25
CA LEU A 98 4.65 -1.61 -2.59
C LEU A 98 3.53 -2.31 -1.82
N PRO A 99 2.97 -3.42 -2.35
CA PRO A 99 2.14 -4.34 -1.56
C PRO A 99 2.81 -4.68 -0.23
N GLY A 100 2.06 -4.75 0.86
CA GLY A 100 2.56 -5.01 2.22
C GLY A 100 3.07 -3.77 2.98
N ASP A 101 3.17 -2.61 2.34
CA ASP A 101 3.38 -1.35 3.05
C ASP A 101 2.14 -0.97 3.88
N VAL A 102 2.34 -0.27 4.99
CA VAL A 102 1.28 0.12 5.93
C VAL A 102 0.92 1.59 5.70
N LEU A 103 -0.37 1.88 5.55
CA LEU A 103 -0.91 3.23 5.47
C LEU A 103 -1.39 3.68 6.85
N GLN A 104 -0.91 4.83 7.30
CA GLN A 104 -1.45 5.56 8.45
C GLN A 104 -2.20 6.79 7.96
N TYR A 105 -3.44 6.95 8.42
CA TYR A 105 -4.35 7.99 7.97
C TYR A 105 -4.46 9.08 9.04
N ARG A 106 -4.57 10.32 8.57
CA ARG A 106 -4.88 11.49 9.38
C ARG A 106 -5.86 12.40 8.65
N ASP A 107 -7.02 12.62 9.26
CA ASP A 107 -8.06 13.57 8.82
C ASP A 107 -8.40 13.48 7.33
N VAL A 108 -8.47 12.24 6.82
CA VAL A 108 -8.70 12.02 5.39
C VAL A 108 -10.16 12.19 5.04
N VAL A 109 -10.39 12.74 3.86
CA VAL A 109 -11.68 12.76 3.21
C VAL A 109 -11.50 12.23 1.79
N PHE A 110 -12.15 11.12 1.49
CA PHE A 110 -12.34 10.63 0.14
C PHE A 110 -13.73 11.02 -0.33
N GLU A 111 -13.81 11.68 -1.48
CA GLU A 111 -15.08 12.10 -2.06
C GLU A 111 -15.12 11.77 -3.53
N ARG A 112 -16.13 10.97 -3.91
CA ARG A 112 -16.40 10.58 -5.29
C ARG A 112 -17.71 11.18 -5.74
N ARG A 113 -17.65 11.92 -6.85
CA ARG A 113 -18.83 12.47 -7.54
C ARG A 113 -18.95 11.85 -8.91
N THR A 114 -20.14 11.37 -9.24
CA THR A 114 -20.54 10.99 -10.58
C THR A 114 -21.76 11.82 -10.98
N ARG A 115 -22.21 11.69 -12.23
CA ARG A 115 -23.45 12.36 -12.68
C ARG A 115 -24.68 12.01 -11.83
N PHE A 116 -24.71 10.81 -11.22
CA PHE A 116 -25.90 10.26 -10.57
C PHE A 116 -25.70 9.92 -9.09
N SER A 117 -24.49 10.06 -8.57
CA SER A 117 -24.16 9.62 -7.21
C SER A 117 -23.06 10.48 -6.62
N TRP A 118 -23.19 10.70 -5.32
CA TRP A 118 -22.19 11.31 -4.47
C TRP A 118 -21.93 10.36 -3.31
N SER A 119 -20.65 10.13 -3.01
CA SER A 119 -20.25 9.36 -1.83
C SER A 119 -19.04 10.01 -1.17
N GLN A 120 -19.05 10.02 0.16
CA GLN A 120 -17.95 10.49 0.97
C GLN A 120 -17.55 9.42 1.99
N SER A 121 -16.26 9.30 2.26
CA SER A 121 -15.70 8.47 3.32
C SER A 121 -14.65 9.28 4.05
N THR A 122 -14.71 9.25 5.39
CA THR A 122 -13.84 10.07 6.23
C THR A 122 -13.17 9.21 7.29
N ALA A 123 -11.92 9.53 7.62
CA ALA A 123 -11.26 8.93 8.77
C ALA A 123 -10.34 9.94 9.46
N ALA A 124 -10.66 10.28 10.71
CA ALA A 124 -9.77 11.10 11.56
C ALA A 124 -8.46 10.37 11.86
N HIS A 125 -8.56 9.07 12.15
CA HIS A 125 -7.45 8.14 12.31
C HIS A 125 -7.84 6.79 11.72
N HIS A 126 -6.92 6.16 11.00
CA HIS A 126 -7.11 4.79 10.50
C HIS A 126 -5.79 4.14 10.12
N THR A 127 -5.81 2.82 9.96
CA THR A 127 -4.66 2.05 9.48
C THR A 127 -5.13 0.98 8.50
N SER A 128 -4.42 0.84 7.40
CA SER A 128 -4.62 -0.23 6.42
C SER A 128 -3.30 -0.75 5.87
N ILE A 129 -3.32 -1.86 5.16
CA ILE A 129 -2.15 -2.46 4.49
C ILE A 129 -2.39 -2.48 2.99
N VAL A 130 -1.42 -2.04 2.21
CA VAL A 130 -1.50 -2.09 0.74
C VAL A 130 -1.55 -3.55 0.28
N ALA A 131 -2.63 -3.94 -0.39
CA ALA A 131 -2.78 -5.22 -1.05
C ALA A 131 -2.17 -5.18 -2.45
N GLU A 132 -2.42 -4.09 -3.18
CA GLU A 132 -2.00 -3.92 -4.58
C GLU A 132 -1.87 -2.43 -4.90
N VAL A 133 -0.94 -2.10 -5.81
CA VAL A 133 -0.75 -0.75 -6.34
C VAL A 133 -1.17 -0.75 -7.80
N CYS A 134 -2.26 -0.05 -8.12
CA CYS A 134 -2.77 0.14 -9.46
C CYS A 134 -2.55 1.61 -9.90
N PRO A 135 -2.59 1.92 -11.21
CA PRO A 135 -2.60 3.31 -11.66
C PRO A 135 -3.74 4.10 -10.99
N GLY A 136 -3.40 5.15 -10.24
CA GLY A 136 -4.37 6.03 -9.56
C GLY A 136 -5.11 5.42 -8.36
N THR A 137 -4.88 4.14 -8.04
CA THR A 137 -5.66 3.41 -7.02
C THR A 137 -4.76 2.53 -6.15
N LEU A 138 -4.98 2.57 -4.84
CA LEU A 138 -4.44 1.58 -3.91
C LEU A 138 -5.56 0.63 -3.48
N ARG A 139 -5.34 -0.68 -3.63
CA ARG A 139 -6.22 -1.68 -3.01
C ARG A 139 -5.62 -2.01 -1.65
N VAL A 140 -6.44 -2.05 -0.60
CA VAL A 140 -5.95 -2.22 0.77
C VAL A 140 -6.72 -3.29 1.53
N TYR A 141 -6.05 -3.92 2.49
CA TYR A 141 -6.66 -4.68 3.57
C TYR A 141 -6.84 -3.80 4.79
N GLU A 142 -8.02 -3.85 5.39
CA GLU A 142 -8.35 -3.09 6.59
C GLU A 142 -9.48 -3.74 7.37
N GLN A 143 -9.62 -3.36 8.64
CA GLN A 143 -10.75 -3.75 9.47
C GLN A 143 -11.23 -2.54 10.28
N ASN A 144 -12.39 -2.68 10.89
CA ASN A 144 -13.10 -1.61 11.60
C ASN A 144 -13.55 -0.46 10.70
N VAL A 145 -13.84 -0.74 9.43
CA VAL A 145 -14.44 0.24 8.52
C VAL A 145 -15.95 0.24 8.74
N ASN A 146 -16.54 1.39 9.05
CA ASN A 146 -17.97 1.54 9.33
C ASN A 146 -18.49 0.53 10.39
N GLY A 147 -17.67 0.26 11.42
CA GLY A 147 -17.99 -0.70 12.49
C GLY A 147 -17.81 -2.18 12.13
N ARG A 148 -17.41 -2.52 10.90
CA ARG A 148 -17.12 -3.89 10.50
C ARG A 148 -15.75 -4.31 11.00
N MET A 149 -15.70 -4.99 12.14
CA MET A 149 -14.46 -5.45 12.80
C MET A 149 -13.79 -6.68 12.15
N THR A 150 -14.12 -6.99 10.90
CA THR A 150 -13.49 -8.08 10.14
C THR A 150 -12.67 -7.52 8.98
N VAL A 151 -11.61 -8.22 8.60
CA VAL A 151 -10.74 -7.80 7.49
C VAL A 151 -11.54 -7.78 6.19
N GLY A 152 -11.56 -6.64 5.52
CA GLY A 152 -12.12 -6.41 4.21
C GLY A 152 -11.07 -5.92 3.21
N LYS A 153 -11.49 -5.81 1.95
CA LYS A 153 -10.73 -5.19 0.87
C LYS A 153 -11.43 -3.89 0.47
N THR A 154 -10.66 -2.82 0.32
CA THR A 154 -11.17 -1.51 -0.10
C THR A 154 -10.29 -0.94 -1.20
N GLU A 155 -10.91 -0.20 -2.12
CA GLU A 155 -10.22 0.54 -3.16
C GLU A 155 -10.17 2.02 -2.81
N LEU A 156 -8.95 2.55 -2.76
CA LEU A 156 -8.66 3.95 -2.52
C LEU A 156 -8.26 4.58 -3.85
N ALA A 157 -9.23 5.13 -4.58
CA ALA A 157 -8.92 5.99 -5.71
C ALA A 157 -8.32 7.29 -5.18
N LEU A 158 -7.06 7.55 -5.53
CA LEU A 158 -6.29 8.65 -4.95
C LEU A 158 -6.81 10.01 -5.41
N ASP A 159 -7.37 10.10 -6.62
CA ASP A 159 -8.04 11.31 -7.14
C ASP A 159 -9.25 11.74 -6.30
N ASP A 160 -9.83 10.82 -5.53
CA ASP A 160 -10.93 11.13 -4.61
C ASP A 160 -10.44 11.67 -3.27
N LEU A 161 -9.14 11.60 -2.94
CA LEU A 161 -8.59 12.18 -1.72
C LEU A 161 -8.65 13.71 -1.78
N LYS A 162 -9.56 14.32 -1.03
CA LYS A 162 -9.79 15.79 -1.01
C LYS A 162 -9.08 16.50 0.13
N SER A 163 -8.80 15.80 1.23
CA SER A 163 -8.06 16.35 2.36
C SER A 163 -7.39 15.24 3.16
N GLY A 164 -6.51 15.65 4.08
CA GLY A 164 -5.82 14.75 5.01
C GLY A 164 -4.51 14.22 4.45
N THR A 165 -3.92 13.28 5.19
CA THR A 165 -2.62 12.71 4.88
C THR A 165 -2.63 11.20 5.03
N LEU A 166 -2.02 10.51 4.06
CA LEU A 166 -1.62 9.12 4.18
C LEU A 166 -0.10 9.04 4.28
N TRP A 167 0.42 8.62 5.43
CA TRP A 167 1.82 8.23 5.53
C TRP A 167 1.97 6.76 5.19
N VAL A 168 2.89 6.46 4.28
CA VAL A 168 3.15 5.10 3.82
C VAL A 168 4.45 4.63 4.45
N TYR A 169 4.36 3.54 5.18
CA TYR A 169 5.48 2.96 5.90
C TYR A 169 5.83 1.58 5.37
N ARG A 170 7.11 1.38 5.05
CA ARG A 170 7.65 0.05 4.82
C ARG A 170 8.15 -0.56 6.12
N ALA A 171 7.62 -1.73 6.44
CA ALA A 171 8.11 -2.53 7.54
C ALA A 171 9.56 -2.94 7.29
N ALA A 172 10.37 -2.92 8.35
CA ALA A 172 11.69 -3.52 8.35
C ALA A 172 11.75 -4.55 9.49
N PRO A 173 12.50 -5.64 9.36
CA PRO A 173 12.85 -6.48 10.51
C PRO A 173 13.44 -5.61 11.62
N VAL A 174 13.20 -5.95 12.89
CA VAL A 174 14.01 -5.38 13.97
C VAL A 174 15.45 -5.80 13.69
N PRO A 175 16.45 -4.90 13.63
CA PRO A 175 17.84 -5.33 13.68
C PRO A 175 17.99 -6.19 14.94
N LEU A 176 18.54 -7.40 14.81
CA LEU A 176 18.98 -8.16 15.98
C LEU A 176 19.86 -7.19 16.78
N ARG A 177 19.48 -6.88 18.02
CA ARG A 177 20.33 -6.09 18.91
C ARG A 177 21.68 -6.79 18.93
N THR A 178 22.70 -6.19 18.33
CA THR A 178 24.07 -6.63 18.60
C THR A 178 24.26 -6.43 20.09
N PRO A 179 24.59 -7.47 20.89
CA PRO A 179 24.88 -7.24 22.30
C PRO A 179 25.99 -6.19 22.35
N ALA A 180 25.78 -5.16 23.16
CA ALA A 180 26.80 -4.16 23.41
C ALA A 180 28.07 -4.90 23.81
N ARG A 181 29.15 -4.74 23.04
CA ARG A 181 30.46 -5.19 23.47
C ARG A 181 30.74 -4.46 24.78
N ARG A 182 30.82 -5.23 25.87
CA ARG A 182 31.27 -4.77 27.18
C ARG A 182 32.74 -4.38 27.10
#